data_AF-B4KBX0-F1
#
_entry.id   AF-B4KBX0-F1
#
_cell.length_a   1.000
_cell.length_b   1.000
_cell.length_c   1.000
_cell.angle_alpha   90.00
_cell.angle_beta   90.00
_cell.angle_gamma   90.00
#
_symmetry.space_group_name_H-M   'P 1'
#
loop_
_entity.id
_entity.type
_entity.pdbx_description
1 polymer ?
#
loop_
_entity_poly.entity_id
_entity_poly.type
_entity_poly.pdbx_seq_one_letter_code
_entity_poly.pdbx_strand_id
1 'polypeptide(L)'
;MSSESKPDSPASNVPDWVQPELFVDVLKETVKGFSKIKSFKADSGSAAGENYATIMLRVNIDVELEDGEEKSISFMLKLPLQSDMYKQMLEANNIFETEFIMYKTIVPELEQIYRDVGVEVKFGAKAYELNGAKSDYILLEDLAPKGFKNTNRTEGLDQAHTECALKRLSMWHAASMVRVATKGDYPDNVTCGFYKEELRPTMDAMNKSLSQSFLKACKQYEGNEEYIDQIIELLPKVTDEIFKVVKVDSQHLNVLNHGDFWSNNMMFSHDSFGKIKDICLVDFQLPKWGCVAQDLYYFLISSTKLEDKLTKFDHYIKFYHDNLLENLKTLKYSKDVPTLRDLHITLFKYGFWGYLTATGVMTAVLVDPTDAANLDNFLSDSTEGADFKTLLYNNARYRKHIQEILPWLHNRGALQGF
;
A
#
# COMPACT_ATOMS: atom_id res chain seq x y z
N MET A 1 25.34 48.18 0.12
CA MET A 1 24.06 47.77 -0.49
C MET A 1 24.36 46.57 -1.36
N SER A 2 24.44 45.40 -0.73
CA SER A 2 24.56 44.11 -1.40
C SER A 2 23.15 43.55 -1.51
N SER A 3 22.67 43.40 -2.74
CA SER A 3 21.40 42.75 -3.04
C SER A 3 21.50 41.27 -2.64
N GLU A 4 20.83 40.91 -1.54
CA GLU A 4 20.52 39.52 -1.24
C GLU A 4 19.57 39.01 -2.32
N SER A 5 20.10 38.15 -3.19
CA SER A 5 19.32 37.32 -4.10
C SER A 5 18.39 36.46 -3.25
N LYS A 6 17.08 36.65 -3.40
CA LYS A 6 16.08 35.70 -2.91
C LYS A 6 16.43 34.30 -3.41
N PRO A 7 16.36 33.25 -2.58
CA PRO A 7 16.47 31.89 -3.07
C PRO A 7 15.32 31.65 -4.05
N ASP A 8 15.66 31.13 -5.24
CA ASP A 8 14.72 30.70 -6.26
C ASP A 8 13.68 29.76 -5.63
N SER A 9 12.39 29.97 -5.94
CA SER A 9 11.35 29.02 -5.56
C SER A 9 11.70 27.66 -6.18
N PRO A 10 11.52 26.53 -5.46
CA PRO A 10 11.81 25.21 -6.02
C PRO A 10 11.05 25.06 -7.34
N ALA A 11 11.76 24.66 -8.39
CA ALA A 11 11.19 24.40 -9.71
C ALA A 11 9.94 23.52 -9.54
N SER A 12 8.84 23.93 -10.16
CA SER A 12 7.59 23.17 -10.15
C SER A 12 7.89 21.74 -10.65
N ASN A 13 7.69 20.72 -9.79
CA ASN A 13 7.78 19.30 -10.15
C ASN A 13 6.64 18.86 -11.11
N VAL A 14 5.89 19.80 -11.69
CA VAL A 14 4.83 19.55 -12.66
C VAL A 14 5.46 19.50 -14.06
N PRO A 15 5.36 18.38 -14.79
CA PRO A 15 5.88 18.31 -16.16
C PRO A 15 5.17 19.28 -17.10
N ASP A 16 5.91 19.84 -18.06
CA ASP A 16 5.39 20.81 -19.04
C ASP A 16 4.21 20.30 -19.87
N TRP A 17 4.08 18.98 -20.03
CA TRP A 17 2.96 18.41 -20.79
C TRP A 17 1.64 18.41 -20.00
N VAL A 18 1.65 18.61 -18.68
CA VAL A 18 0.44 18.66 -17.84
C VAL A 18 -0.23 20.02 -18.03
N GLN A 19 -1.05 20.11 -19.07
CA GLN A 19 -1.72 21.34 -19.53
C GLN A 19 -3.24 21.17 -19.54
N PRO A 20 -4.03 22.27 -19.40
CA PRO A 20 -5.49 22.21 -19.29
C PRO A 20 -6.18 21.47 -20.44
N GLU A 21 -5.64 21.55 -21.67
CA GLU A 21 -6.23 20.95 -22.86
C GLU A 21 -6.33 19.42 -22.76
N LEU A 22 -5.43 18.77 -22.02
CA LEU A 22 -5.45 17.32 -21.81
C LEU A 22 -6.68 16.86 -21.01
N PHE A 23 -7.23 17.72 -20.17
CA PHE A 23 -8.32 17.37 -19.27
C PHE A 23 -9.71 17.60 -19.90
N VAL A 24 -9.78 18.17 -21.10
CA VAL A 24 -11.07 18.51 -21.74
C VAL A 24 -11.95 17.27 -21.94
N ASP A 25 -11.38 16.14 -22.37
CA ASP A 25 -12.16 14.92 -22.62
C ASP A 25 -12.73 14.33 -21.33
N VAL A 26 -11.91 14.22 -20.28
CA VAL A 26 -12.38 13.74 -18.97
C VAL A 26 -13.40 14.70 -18.34
N LEU A 27 -13.26 16.01 -18.54
CA LEU A 27 -14.24 16.99 -18.06
C LEU A 27 -15.58 16.85 -18.78
N LYS A 28 -15.59 16.60 -20.10
CA LYS A 28 -16.82 16.30 -20.85
C LYS A 28 -17.50 15.02 -20.37
N GLU A 29 -16.73 13.99 -19.99
CA GLU A 29 -17.28 12.74 -19.44
C GLU A 29 -17.87 12.93 -18.04
N THR A 30 -17.19 13.70 -17.19
CA THR A 30 -17.45 13.73 -15.74
C THR A 30 -18.29 14.91 -15.27
N VAL A 31 -18.34 16.00 -16.05
CA VAL A 31 -19.05 17.22 -15.70
C VAL A 31 -20.19 17.46 -16.69
N LYS A 32 -21.41 17.18 -16.24
CA LYS A 32 -22.62 17.45 -17.03
C LYS A 32 -22.72 18.93 -17.35
N GLY A 33 -22.89 19.26 -18.63
CA GLY A 33 -22.99 20.65 -19.09
C GLY A 33 -21.66 21.40 -19.11
N PHE A 34 -20.51 20.72 -19.15
CA PHE A 34 -19.21 21.37 -19.29
C PHE A 34 -19.15 22.26 -20.55
N SER A 35 -18.80 23.54 -20.37
CA SER A 35 -18.61 24.51 -21.45
C SER A 35 -17.13 24.80 -21.72
N LYS A 36 -16.39 25.33 -20.73
CA LYS A 36 -14.96 25.65 -20.88
C LYS A 36 -14.19 25.63 -19.56
N ILE A 37 -12.88 25.51 -19.65
CA ILE A 37 -11.95 25.69 -18.52
C ILE A 37 -11.73 27.19 -18.29
N LYS A 38 -11.82 27.61 -17.03
CA LYS A 38 -11.61 28.99 -16.57
C LYS A 38 -10.26 29.16 -15.89
N SER A 39 -9.88 28.19 -15.07
CA SER A 39 -8.60 28.16 -14.37
C SER A 39 -8.07 26.72 -14.33
N PHE A 40 -6.75 26.60 -14.27
CA PHE A 40 -6.06 25.33 -14.17
C PHE A 40 -4.86 25.49 -13.25
N LYS A 41 -4.72 24.59 -12.28
CA LYS A 41 -3.60 24.58 -11.35
C LYS A 41 -3.21 23.15 -11.01
N ALA A 42 -1.95 22.80 -11.19
CA ALA A 42 -1.39 21.55 -10.71
C ALA A 42 -0.35 21.87 -9.63
N ASP A 43 -0.49 21.25 -8.45
CA ASP A 43 0.43 21.38 -7.33
C ASP A 43 0.81 19.99 -6.77
N SER A 44 1.80 19.92 -5.87
CA SER A 44 2.07 18.68 -5.12
C SER A 44 0.81 18.24 -4.36
N GLY A 45 0.42 16.98 -4.57
CA GLY A 45 -0.80 16.38 -4.03
C GLY A 45 -0.63 15.64 -2.70
N SER A 46 0.61 15.45 -2.24
CA SER A 46 0.93 14.78 -0.96
C SER A 46 1.91 15.58 -0.12
N ALA A 47 1.87 15.38 1.20
CA ALA A 47 2.87 15.94 2.10
C ALA A 47 4.20 15.16 2.01
N ALA A 48 5.28 15.76 2.51
CA ALA A 48 6.59 15.11 2.58
C ALA A 48 6.52 13.82 3.43
N GLY A 49 7.09 12.72 2.92
CA GLY A 49 7.11 11.42 3.61
C GLY A 49 5.79 10.62 3.55
N GLU A 50 4.83 11.03 2.71
CA GLU A 50 3.60 10.26 2.45
C GLU A 50 3.68 9.40 1.18
N ASN A 51 4.46 9.81 0.18
CA ASN A 51 4.66 9.05 -1.06
C ASN A 51 6.16 8.79 -1.29
N TYR A 52 6.56 7.52 -1.11
CA TYR A 52 7.96 7.10 -1.22
C TYR A 52 8.36 6.79 -2.66
N ALA A 53 7.40 6.45 -3.52
CA ALA A 53 7.64 5.92 -4.85
C ALA A 53 7.23 6.86 -6.00
N THR A 54 6.25 7.75 -5.90
CA THR A 54 5.80 8.50 -7.09
C THR A 54 5.66 9.99 -6.85
N ILE A 55 5.72 10.76 -7.94
CA ILE A 55 5.26 12.15 -7.92
C ILE A 55 3.73 12.12 -7.96
N MET A 56 3.11 12.65 -6.92
CA MET A 56 1.66 12.80 -6.82
C MET A 56 1.32 14.27 -6.98
N LEU A 57 0.56 14.61 -8.02
CA LEU A 57 0.07 15.96 -8.27
C LEU A 57 -1.43 16.03 -8.01
N ARG A 58 -1.89 17.13 -7.42
CA ARG A 58 -3.31 17.47 -7.35
C ARG A 58 -3.61 18.53 -8.41
N VAL A 59 -4.48 18.19 -9.35
CA VAL A 59 -4.90 19.05 -10.45
C VAL A 59 -6.26 19.64 -10.11
N ASN A 60 -6.33 20.95 -9.91
CA ASN A 60 -7.56 21.70 -9.67
C ASN A 60 -7.95 22.46 -10.94
N ILE A 61 -9.22 22.36 -11.33
CA ILE A 61 -9.76 22.94 -12.56
C ILE A 61 -11.09 23.62 -12.22
N ASP A 62 -11.16 24.93 -12.43
CA ASP A 62 -12.43 25.64 -12.42
C ASP A 62 -13.03 25.61 -13.82
N VAL A 63 -14.27 25.12 -13.93
CA VAL A 63 -14.99 25.02 -15.20
C VAL A 63 -16.24 25.89 -15.17
N GLU A 64 -16.57 26.46 -16.33
CA GLU A 64 -17.85 27.10 -16.60
C GLU A 64 -18.78 26.06 -17.25
N LEU A 65 -20.04 26.05 -16.82
CA LEU A 65 -21.09 25.20 -17.37
C LEU A 65 -21.89 25.94 -18.47
N GLU A 66 -22.68 25.21 -19.25
CA GLU A 66 -23.53 25.75 -20.32
C GLU A 66 -24.58 26.76 -19.83
N ASP A 67 -25.02 26.64 -18.58
CA ASP A 67 -25.94 27.58 -17.91
C ASP A 67 -25.21 28.80 -17.31
N GLY A 68 -23.88 28.86 -17.42
CA GLY A 68 -23.04 29.91 -16.87
C GLY A 68 -22.65 29.71 -15.40
N GLU A 69 -23.08 28.63 -14.74
CA GLU A 69 -22.59 28.30 -13.40
C GLU A 69 -21.11 27.89 -13.44
N GLU A 70 -20.40 28.15 -12.34
CA GLU A 70 -18.99 27.76 -12.19
C GLU A 70 -18.86 26.62 -11.18
N LYS A 71 -17.98 25.66 -11.49
CA LYS A 71 -17.73 24.49 -10.65
C LYS A 71 -16.23 24.20 -10.57
N SER A 72 -15.73 23.96 -9.37
CA SER A 72 -14.37 23.47 -9.16
C SER A 72 -14.35 21.94 -9.15
N ILE A 73 -13.44 21.35 -9.92
CA ILE A 73 -13.19 19.92 -10.02
C ILE A 73 -11.73 19.66 -9.71
N SER A 74 -11.43 18.53 -9.07
CA SER A 74 -10.06 18.12 -8.80
C SER A 74 -9.80 16.66 -9.13
N PHE A 75 -8.57 16.39 -9.52
CA PHE A 75 -8.05 15.05 -9.82
C PHE A 75 -6.68 14.84 -9.16
N MET A 76 -6.33 13.58 -8.94
CA MET A 76 -4.99 13.17 -8.51
C MET A 76 -4.25 12.55 -9.70
N LEU A 77 -3.13 13.15 -10.09
CA LEU A 77 -2.29 12.69 -11.21
C LEU A 77 -1.00 12.09 -10.65
N LYS A 78 -0.86 10.77 -10.77
CA LYS A 78 0.34 10.02 -10.38
C LYS A 78 1.28 9.89 -11.57
N LEU A 79 2.56 10.15 -11.33
CA LEU A 79 3.63 10.12 -12.34
C LEU A 79 4.83 9.32 -11.82
N PRO A 80 5.55 8.59 -12.70
CA PRO A 80 6.75 7.86 -12.30
C PRO A 80 7.85 8.83 -11.81
N LEU A 81 8.60 8.46 -10.77
CA LEU A 81 9.81 9.18 -10.38
C LEU A 81 10.87 9.07 -11.48
N GLN A 82 11.67 10.12 -11.64
CA GLN A 82 12.70 10.17 -12.68
C GLN A 82 14.10 9.71 -12.23
N SER A 83 14.29 9.26 -10.97
CA SER A 83 15.62 8.84 -10.49
C SER A 83 16.08 7.53 -11.15
N ASP A 84 17.39 7.40 -11.41
CA ASP A 84 17.94 6.27 -12.15
C ASP A 84 17.83 4.94 -11.40
N MET A 85 17.98 4.96 -10.06
CA MET A 85 17.74 3.78 -9.22
C MET A 85 16.27 3.36 -9.23
N TYR A 86 15.36 4.33 -9.18
CA TYR A 86 13.92 4.10 -9.24
C TYR A 86 13.51 3.46 -10.57
N LYS A 87 14.02 3.99 -11.69
CA LYS A 87 13.79 3.44 -13.03
C LYS A 87 14.26 1.98 -13.12
N GLN A 88 15.48 1.68 -12.68
CA GLN A 88 16.02 0.31 -12.73
C GLN A 88 15.18 -0.70 -11.94
N MET A 89 14.68 -0.33 -10.75
CA MET A 89 13.86 -1.24 -9.94
C MET A 89 12.43 -1.38 -10.46
N LEU A 90 11.83 -0.31 -10.99
CA LEU A 90 10.38 -0.29 -11.26
C LEU A 90 10.02 -0.53 -12.71
N GLU A 91 10.87 -0.12 -13.65
CA GLU A 91 10.74 -0.53 -15.05
C GLU A 91 10.94 -2.04 -15.18
N ALA A 92 11.83 -2.66 -14.39
CA ALA A 92 12.00 -4.11 -14.39
C ALA A 92 10.82 -4.87 -13.73
N ASN A 93 10.06 -4.19 -12.87
CA ASN A 93 8.92 -4.77 -12.14
C ASN A 93 7.55 -4.45 -12.76
N ASN A 94 7.49 -3.62 -13.81
CA ASN A 94 6.24 -3.15 -14.42
C ASN A 94 5.23 -2.62 -13.38
N ILE A 95 5.70 -1.99 -12.30
CA ILE A 95 4.81 -1.61 -11.17
C ILE A 95 3.77 -0.59 -11.59
N PHE A 96 4.18 0.41 -12.38
CA PHE A 96 3.27 1.44 -12.89
C PHE A 96 2.22 0.86 -13.85
N GLU A 97 2.63 -0.02 -14.76
CA GLU A 97 1.73 -0.75 -15.65
C GLU A 97 0.76 -1.64 -14.87
N THR A 98 1.25 -2.31 -13.82
CA THR A 98 0.45 -3.17 -12.96
C THR A 98 -0.60 -2.36 -12.21
N GLU A 99 -0.23 -1.21 -11.63
CA GLU A 99 -1.18 -0.31 -10.98
C GLU A 99 -2.22 0.23 -11.96
N PHE A 100 -1.82 0.59 -13.19
CA PHE A 100 -2.74 1.00 -14.24
C PHE A 100 -3.76 -0.12 -14.56
N ILE A 101 -3.30 -1.37 -14.72
CA ILE A 101 -4.17 -2.53 -14.95
C ILE A 101 -5.12 -2.75 -13.76
N MET A 102 -4.64 -2.55 -12.53
CA MET A 102 -5.47 -2.64 -11.32
C MET A 102 -6.64 -1.66 -11.39
N TYR A 103 -6.38 -0.37 -11.59
CA TYR A 103 -7.43 0.64 -11.66
C TYR A 103 -8.37 0.47 -12.86
N LYS A 104 -7.81 0.12 -14.02
CA LYS A 104 -8.56 0.12 -15.29
C LYS A 104 -9.36 -1.17 -15.51
N THR A 105 -8.89 -2.29 -14.95
CA THR A 105 -9.44 -3.62 -15.24
C THR A 105 -9.79 -4.41 -14.00
N ILE A 106 -8.82 -4.69 -13.12
CA ILE A 106 -9.01 -5.68 -12.05
C ILE A 106 -9.95 -5.16 -10.96
N VAL A 107 -9.74 -3.93 -10.46
CA VAL A 107 -10.61 -3.35 -9.42
C VAL A 107 -12.06 -3.21 -9.92
N PRO A 108 -12.33 -2.64 -11.12
CA PRO A 108 -13.69 -2.62 -11.67
C PRO A 108 -14.31 -4.01 -11.83
N GLU A 109 -13.52 -5.02 -12.18
CA GLU A 109 -13.94 -6.42 -12.26
C GLU A 109 -14.34 -6.97 -10.88
N LEU A 110 -13.55 -6.73 -9.83
CA LEU A 110 -13.89 -7.14 -8.47
C LEU A 110 -15.17 -6.44 -7.96
N GLU A 111 -15.33 -5.15 -8.25
CA GLU A 111 -16.57 -4.42 -7.94
C GLU A 111 -17.78 -4.99 -8.72
N GLN A 112 -17.57 -5.38 -9.98
CA GLN A 112 -18.64 -5.96 -10.81
C GLN A 112 -19.14 -7.28 -10.26
N ILE A 113 -18.27 -8.13 -9.71
CA ILE A 113 -18.65 -9.40 -9.08
C ILE A 113 -19.66 -9.18 -7.94
N TYR A 114 -19.55 -8.09 -7.17
CA TYR A 114 -20.55 -7.72 -6.17
C TYR A 114 -21.82 -7.14 -6.79
N ARG A 115 -21.70 -6.27 -7.81
CA ARG A 115 -22.85 -5.69 -8.50
C ARG A 115 -23.73 -6.76 -9.14
N ASP A 116 -23.14 -7.82 -9.68
CA ASP A 116 -23.86 -8.95 -10.29
C ASP A 116 -24.76 -9.71 -9.29
N VAL A 117 -24.49 -9.60 -7.99
CA VAL A 117 -25.33 -10.14 -6.91
C VAL A 117 -26.12 -9.07 -6.15
N GLY A 118 -26.17 -7.84 -6.69
CA GLY A 118 -26.96 -6.73 -6.13
C GLY A 118 -26.32 -6.01 -4.95
N VAL A 119 -25.01 -6.14 -4.76
CA VAL A 119 -24.26 -5.45 -3.70
C VAL A 119 -23.40 -4.35 -4.32
N GLU A 120 -23.62 -3.09 -3.92
CA GLU A 120 -22.79 -1.98 -4.36
C GLU A 120 -21.52 -1.88 -3.51
N VAL A 121 -20.37 -1.95 -4.17
CA VAL A 121 -19.04 -1.87 -3.56
C VAL A 121 -18.16 -0.98 -4.40
N LYS A 122 -17.47 -0.04 -3.73
CA LYS A 122 -16.42 0.78 -4.34
C LYS A 122 -15.12 0.57 -3.60
N PHE A 123 -14.12 -0.07 -4.22
CA PHE A 123 -12.86 -0.38 -3.54
C PHE A 123 -11.88 0.79 -3.53
N GLY A 124 -11.80 1.56 -4.62
CA GLY A 124 -10.88 2.70 -4.71
C GLY A 124 -11.41 3.82 -5.60
N ALA A 125 -10.54 4.79 -5.89
CA ALA A 125 -10.87 5.91 -6.77
C ALA A 125 -11.23 5.46 -8.19
N LYS A 126 -12.09 6.21 -8.90
CA LYS A 126 -12.27 6.03 -10.34
C LYS A 126 -11.02 6.52 -11.06
N ALA A 127 -10.52 5.75 -12.02
CA ALA A 127 -9.46 6.17 -12.92
C ALA A 127 -10.02 6.72 -14.23
N TYR A 128 -9.26 7.62 -14.85
CA TYR A 128 -9.62 8.33 -16.07
C TYR A 128 -8.47 8.30 -17.08
N GLU A 129 -8.81 8.44 -18.36
CA GLU A 129 -7.83 8.49 -19.45
C GLU A 129 -7.57 9.94 -19.87
N LEU A 130 -6.29 10.27 -20.10
CA LEU A 130 -5.80 11.50 -20.70
C LEU A 130 -5.28 11.21 -22.11
N ASN A 131 -6.06 11.59 -23.10
CA ASN A 131 -5.66 11.50 -24.50
C ASN A 131 -4.52 12.47 -24.81
N GLY A 132 -3.40 11.96 -25.31
CA GLY A 132 -2.25 12.78 -25.70
C GLY A 132 -1.20 13.00 -24.60
N ALA A 133 -1.30 12.30 -23.47
CA ALA A 133 -0.25 12.23 -22.46
C ALA A 133 1.11 11.83 -23.07
N LYS A 134 2.20 12.40 -22.53
CA LYS A 134 3.57 12.25 -23.08
C LYS A 134 4.47 11.31 -22.27
N SER A 135 3.95 10.78 -21.17
CA SER A 135 4.60 9.77 -20.33
C SER A 135 3.55 8.86 -19.72
N ASP A 136 4.00 7.81 -19.05
CA ASP A 136 3.13 7.01 -18.18
C ASP A 136 2.49 7.90 -17.11
N TYR A 137 1.21 7.69 -16.86
CA TYR A 137 0.41 8.42 -15.89
C TYR A 137 -0.73 7.54 -15.34
N ILE A 138 -1.22 7.88 -14.15
CA ILE A 138 -2.50 7.38 -13.64
C ILE A 138 -3.28 8.60 -13.16
N LEU A 139 -4.39 8.89 -13.82
CA LEU A 139 -5.31 9.96 -13.41
C LEU A 139 -6.45 9.36 -12.60
N LEU A 140 -6.60 9.82 -11.37
CA LEU A 140 -7.59 9.34 -10.40
C LEU A 140 -8.54 10.44 -9.97
N GLU A 141 -9.74 10.04 -9.59
CA GLU A 141 -10.67 10.88 -8.84
C GLU A 141 -10.02 11.38 -7.55
N ASP A 142 -10.12 12.67 -7.29
CA ASP A 142 -9.78 13.22 -5.98
C ASP A 142 -10.89 12.87 -4.97
N LEU A 143 -10.52 12.09 -3.96
CA LEU A 143 -11.45 11.62 -2.92
C LEU A 143 -11.65 12.67 -1.80
N ALA A 144 -10.77 13.67 -1.69
CA ALA A 144 -10.85 14.66 -0.61
C ALA A 144 -12.16 15.48 -0.65
N PRO A 145 -12.66 15.95 -1.82
CA PRO A 145 -13.97 16.60 -1.91
C PRO A 145 -15.15 15.73 -1.44
N LYS A 146 -15.01 14.40 -1.45
CA LYS A 146 -16.03 13.46 -0.93
C LYS A 146 -15.90 13.21 0.57
N GLY A 147 -14.99 13.92 1.26
CA GLY A 147 -14.77 13.82 2.70
C GLY A 147 -13.90 12.65 3.13
N PHE A 148 -13.23 11.98 2.18
CA PHE A 148 -12.24 10.94 2.49
C PHE A 148 -10.92 11.59 2.90
N LYS A 149 -10.29 11.05 3.94
CA LYS A 149 -9.00 11.51 4.46
C LYS A 149 -8.20 10.34 5.03
N ASN A 150 -6.88 10.44 4.97
CA ASN A 150 -5.99 9.50 5.65
C ASN A 150 -6.07 9.67 7.17
N THR A 151 -5.74 8.60 7.88
CA THR A 151 -5.54 8.61 9.34
C THR A 151 -4.09 8.95 9.69
N ASN A 152 -3.84 9.38 10.93
CA ASN A 152 -2.46 9.53 11.40
C ASN A 152 -1.78 8.16 11.51
N ARG A 153 -0.93 7.83 10.52
CA ARG A 153 -0.23 6.54 10.46
C ARG A 153 0.64 6.25 11.69
N THR A 154 1.17 7.28 12.34
CA THR A 154 2.06 7.13 13.50
C THR A 154 1.33 6.82 14.79
N GLU A 155 0.04 7.13 14.89
CA GLU A 155 -0.78 6.78 16.05
C GLU A 155 -1.35 5.36 15.95
N GLY A 156 -1.47 4.83 14.73
CA GLY A 156 -2.11 3.57 14.45
C GLY A 156 -3.64 3.65 14.51
N LEU A 157 -4.28 2.70 13.82
CA LEU A 157 -5.73 2.59 13.76
C LEU A 157 -6.29 2.04 15.07
N ASP A 158 -7.34 2.68 15.57
CA ASP A 158 -8.18 2.12 16.63
C ASP A 158 -8.99 0.91 16.11
N GLN A 159 -9.61 0.18 17.05
CA GLN A 159 -10.40 -1.00 16.73
C GLN A 159 -11.47 -0.77 15.66
N ALA A 160 -12.19 0.36 15.69
CA ALA A 160 -13.26 0.61 14.73
C ALA A 160 -12.71 0.79 13.30
N HIS A 161 -11.59 1.49 13.16
CA HIS A 161 -10.90 1.65 11.88
C HIS A 161 -10.25 0.35 11.42
N THR A 162 -9.65 -0.42 12.34
CA THR A 162 -9.09 -1.74 12.04
C THR A 162 -10.15 -2.72 11.53
N GLU A 163 -11.28 -2.84 12.22
CA GLU A 163 -12.39 -3.69 11.79
C GLU A 163 -12.99 -3.21 10.45
N CYS A 164 -13.11 -1.90 10.24
CA CYS A 164 -13.56 -1.35 8.95
C CYS A 164 -12.62 -1.74 7.80
N ALA A 165 -11.30 -1.62 7.99
CA ALA A 165 -10.30 -2.01 7.01
C ALA A 165 -10.31 -3.53 6.74
N LEU A 166 -10.38 -4.37 7.79
CA LEU A 166 -10.45 -5.82 7.63
C LEU A 166 -11.72 -6.26 6.91
N LYS A 167 -12.85 -5.60 7.18
CA LYS A 167 -14.09 -5.85 6.44
C LYS A 167 -13.91 -5.54 4.96
N ARG A 168 -13.34 -4.38 4.62
CA ARG A 168 -13.04 -4.02 3.23
C ARG A 168 -12.07 -5.00 2.56
N LEU A 169 -11.03 -5.42 3.27
CA LEU A 169 -10.06 -6.41 2.80
C LEU A 169 -10.71 -7.78 2.55
N SER A 170 -11.58 -8.25 3.45
CA SER A 170 -12.29 -9.52 3.28
C SER A 170 -13.19 -9.50 2.03
N MET A 171 -13.79 -8.35 1.72
CA MET A 171 -14.60 -8.18 0.51
C MET A 171 -13.74 -8.29 -0.75
N TRP A 172 -12.59 -7.61 -0.74
CA TRP A 172 -11.61 -7.65 -1.83
C TRP A 172 -11.10 -9.07 -2.07
N HIS A 173 -10.66 -9.75 -1.00
CA HIS A 173 -10.17 -11.12 -1.07
C HIS A 173 -11.25 -12.10 -1.57
N ALA A 174 -12.49 -12.01 -1.07
CA ALA A 174 -13.59 -12.86 -1.54
C ALA A 174 -13.85 -12.70 -3.05
N ALA A 175 -13.92 -11.45 -3.55
CA ALA A 175 -14.11 -11.20 -4.98
C ALA A 175 -12.94 -11.73 -5.81
N SER A 176 -11.70 -11.58 -5.32
CA SER A 176 -10.52 -12.11 -6.02
C SER A 176 -10.53 -13.64 -6.15
N MET A 177 -10.98 -14.34 -5.11
CA MET A 177 -11.13 -15.79 -5.14
C MET A 177 -12.19 -16.22 -6.15
N VAL A 178 -13.34 -15.54 -6.17
CA VAL A 178 -14.41 -15.78 -7.15
C VAL A 178 -13.94 -15.51 -8.58
N ARG A 179 -13.19 -14.44 -8.80
CA ARG A 179 -12.57 -14.13 -10.10
C ARG A 179 -11.72 -15.29 -10.57
N VAL A 180 -10.81 -15.79 -9.74
CA VAL A 180 -9.94 -16.92 -10.12
C VAL A 180 -10.74 -18.20 -10.37
N ALA A 181 -11.75 -18.48 -9.53
CA ALA A 181 -12.61 -19.64 -9.73
C ALA A 181 -13.44 -19.60 -11.03
N THR A 182 -13.72 -18.40 -11.57
CA THR A 182 -14.56 -18.21 -12.76
C THR A 182 -13.77 -17.95 -14.04
N LYS A 183 -12.62 -17.28 -13.95
CA LYS A 183 -11.83 -16.83 -15.11
C LYS A 183 -10.41 -17.41 -15.18
N GLY A 184 -9.99 -18.18 -14.18
CA GLY A 184 -8.64 -18.74 -14.10
C GLY A 184 -7.63 -17.74 -13.53
N ASP A 185 -6.35 -18.00 -13.77
CA ASP A 185 -5.25 -17.33 -13.10
C ASP A 185 -5.11 -15.86 -13.50
N TYR A 186 -4.47 -15.08 -12.63
CA TYR A 186 -4.09 -13.70 -12.94
C TYR A 186 -2.86 -13.70 -13.87
N PRO A 187 -2.69 -12.63 -14.67
CA PRO A 187 -1.47 -12.44 -15.46
C PRO A 187 -0.20 -12.46 -14.60
N ASP A 188 0.94 -12.84 -15.19
CA ASP A 188 2.20 -13.04 -14.46
C ASP A 188 2.68 -11.79 -13.71
N ASN A 189 2.45 -10.58 -14.24
CA ASN A 189 2.82 -9.33 -13.56
C ASN A 189 2.03 -9.13 -12.24
N VAL A 190 0.85 -9.71 -12.12
CA VAL A 190 0.02 -9.70 -10.90
C VAL A 190 0.29 -10.92 -10.02
N THR A 191 0.82 -12.02 -10.57
CA THR A 191 1.11 -13.24 -9.81
C THR A 191 2.50 -13.21 -9.18
N CYS A 192 3.51 -12.79 -9.94
CA CYS A 192 4.90 -12.69 -9.51
C CYS A 192 5.18 -11.35 -8.80
N GLY A 193 4.51 -10.27 -9.23
CA GLY A 193 4.67 -8.93 -8.68
C GLY A 193 6.14 -8.48 -8.68
N PHE A 194 6.58 -7.98 -7.52
CA PHE A 194 7.94 -7.48 -7.26
C PHE A 194 9.01 -8.58 -7.11
N TYR A 195 8.61 -9.85 -6.95
CA TYR A 195 9.50 -10.94 -6.55
C TYR A 195 9.92 -11.80 -7.75
N LYS A 196 10.54 -11.17 -8.73
CA LYS A 196 11.05 -11.82 -9.95
C LYS A 196 12.47 -12.34 -9.72
N GLU A 197 12.78 -13.52 -10.24
CA GLU A 197 14.07 -14.18 -9.96
C GLU A 197 15.24 -13.45 -10.63
N GLU A 198 14.97 -12.74 -11.73
CA GLU A 198 15.93 -11.87 -12.41
C GLU A 198 16.39 -10.70 -11.51
N LEU A 199 15.57 -10.33 -10.52
CA LEU A 199 15.85 -9.22 -9.59
C LEU A 199 16.45 -9.69 -8.26
N ARG A 200 16.58 -11.00 -8.06
CA ARG A 200 17.10 -11.57 -6.82
C ARG A 200 18.46 -11.00 -6.40
N PRO A 201 19.46 -10.80 -7.29
CA PRO A 201 20.74 -10.19 -6.87
C PRO A 201 20.61 -8.78 -6.30
N THR A 202 19.71 -7.97 -6.86
CA THR A 202 19.42 -6.61 -6.36
C THR A 202 18.73 -6.69 -5.01
N MET A 203 17.74 -7.59 -4.87
CA MET A 203 17.06 -7.83 -3.59
C MET A 203 18.01 -8.34 -2.51
N ASP A 204 18.96 -9.22 -2.85
CA ASP A 204 20.01 -9.70 -1.93
C ASP A 204 20.83 -8.55 -1.35
N ALA A 205 21.29 -7.63 -2.20
CA ALA A 205 22.05 -6.46 -1.75
C ALA A 205 21.22 -5.58 -0.79
N MET A 206 19.97 -5.28 -1.16
CA MET A 206 19.06 -4.46 -0.37
C MET A 206 18.72 -5.11 0.97
N ASN A 207 18.32 -6.39 0.95
CA ASN A 207 17.95 -7.14 2.14
C ASN A 207 19.14 -7.29 3.09
N LYS A 208 20.34 -7.54 2.56
CA LYS A 208 21.56 -7.61 3.36
C LYS A 208 21.83 -6.28 4.06
N SER A 209 21.73 -5.16 3.35
CA SER A 209 21.93 -3.84 3.92
C SER A 209 20.92 -3.53 5.03
N LEU A 210 19.62 -3.71 4.75
CA LEU A 210 18.55 -3.50 5.72
C LEU A 210 18.71 -4.38 6.95
N SER A 211 19.00 -5.68 6.76
CA SER A 211 19.17 -6.65 7.84
C SER A 211 20.38 -6.33 8.71
N GLN A 212 21.48 -5.84 8.13
CA GLN A 212 22.67 -5.44 8.87
C GLN A 212 22.40 -4.19 9.73
N SER A 213 21.74 -3.18 9.17
CA SER A 213 21.31 -1.99 9.91
C SER A 213 20.36 -2.35 11.05
N PHE A 214 19.39 -3.23 10.78
CA PHE A 214 18.46 -3.73 11.79
C PHE A 214 19.19 -4.48 12.90
N LEU A 215 20.07 -5.44 12.58
CA LEU A 215 20.83 -6.21 13.58
C LEU A 215 21.65 -5.29 14.49
N LYS A 216 22.30 -4.27 13.93
CA LYS A 216 23.10 -3.30 14.71
C LYS A 216 22.24 -2.59 15.76
N ALA A 217 21.04 -2.17 15.38
CA ALA A 217 20.10 -1.53 16.31
C ALA A 217 19.50 -2.55 17.30
N CYS A 218 19.15 -3.74 16.81
CA CYS A 218 18.52 -4.80 17.58
C CYS A 218 19.35 -5.26 18.78
N LYS A 219 20.68 -5.27 18.66
CA LYS A 219 21.61 -5.55 19.78
C LYS A 219 21.52 -4.54 20.93
N GLN A 220 20.82 -3.43 20.74
CA GLN A 220 20.58 -2.38 21.74
C GLN A 220 19.14 -2.39 22.28
N TYR A 221 18.31 -3.34 21.85
CA TYR A 221 16.93 -3.47 22.31
C TYR A 221 16.87 -4.29 23.60
N GLU A 222 15.97 -3.92 24.50
CA GLU A 222 15.70 -4.72 25.72
C GLU A 222 15.03 -6.04 25.32
N GLY A 223 15.46 -7.16 25.93
CA GLY A 223 14.91 -8.49 25.66
C GLY A 223 15.41 -9.14 24.36
N ASN A 224 16.41 -8.55 23.68
CA ASN A 224 16.90 -9.09 22.40
C ASN A 224 17.54 -10.47 22.54
N GLU A 225 18.07 -10.80 23.73
CA GLU A 225 18.68 -12.09 24.05
C GLU A 225 17.76 -13.29 23.80
N GLU A 226 16.43 -13.09 23.78
CA GLU A 226 15.46 -14.17 23.51
C GLU A 226 15.47 -14.62 22.04
N TYR A 227 15.86 -13.76 21.10
CA TYR A 227 15.66 -14.00 19.67
C TYR A 227 16.83 -13.57 18.76
N ILE A 228 17.87 -12.93 19.32
CA ILE A 228 18.97 -12.34 18.54
C ILE A 228 19.77 -13.38 17.76
N ASP A 229 19.97 -14.58 18.32
CA ASP A 229 20.71 -15.66 17.66
C ASP A 229 19.98 -16.15 16.41
N GLN A 230 18.66 -16.27 16.45
CA GLN A 230 17.85 -16.64 15.29
C GLN A 230 17.86 -15.55 14.22
N ILE A 231 17.88 -14.27 14.61
CA ILE A 231 18.05 -13.16 13.64
C ILE A 231 19.42 -13.28 12.96
N ILE A 232 20.50 -13.54 13.72
CA ILE A 232 21.86 -13.72 13.18
C ILE A 232 21.91 -14.89 12.19
N GLU A 233 21.25 -16.00 12.50
CA GLU A 233 21.18 -17.15 11.60
C GLU A 233 20.35 -16.88 10.33
N LEU A 234 19.28 -16.08 10.46
CA LEU A 234 18.37 -15.71 9.39
C LEU A 234 18.99 -14.72 8.39
N LEU A 235 19.86 -13.81 8.85
CA LEU A 235 20.48 -12.76 8.01
C LEU A 235 20.96 -13.21 6.62
N PRO A 236 21.76 -14.29 6.48
CA PRO A 236 22.20 -14.77 5.17
C PRO A 236 21.10 -15.43 4.33
N LYS A 237 19.95 -15.77 4.93
CA LYS A 237 18.84 -16.50 4.32
C LYS A 237 17.61 -15.62 4.03
N VAL A 238 17.63 -14.33 4.39
CA VAL A 238 16.44 -13.45 4.30
C VAL A 238 15.81 -13.45 2.91
N THR A 239 16.60 -13.26 1.86
CA THR A 239 16.07 -13.26 0.49
C THR A 239 15.51 -14.63 0.10
N ASP A 240 16.20 -15.71 0.44
CA ASP A 240 15.74 -17.07 0.15
C ASP A 240 14.38 -17.36 0.80
N GLU A 241 14.21 -16.92 2.06
CA GLU A 241 12.95 -17.05 2.76
C GLU A 241 11.86 -16.14 2.17
N ILE A 242 12.17 -14.93 1.69
CA ILE A 242 11.24 -14.11 0.89
C ILE A 242 10.78 -14.90 -0.34
N PHE A 243 11.71 -15.41 -1.14
CA PHE A 243 11.41 -16.15 -2.37
C PHE A 243 10.70 -17.49 -2.12
N LYS A 244 10.77 -18.02 -0.90
CA LYS A 244 10.00 -19.19 -0.46
C LYS A 244 8.56 -18.81 -0.10
N VAL A 245 8.33 -17.74 0.67
CA VAL A 245 6.98 -17.34 1.11
C VAL A 245 6.15 -16.68 0.02
N VAL A 246 6.79 -16.11 -1.01
CA VAL A 246 6.10 -15.50 -2.17
C VAL A 246 5.60 -16.55 -3.17
N LYS A 247 6.12 -17.78 -3.14
CA LYS A 247 5.65 -18.85 -4.02
C LYS A 247 4.20 -19.21 -3.69
N VAL A 248 3.37 -19.25 -4.72
CA VAL A 248 1.97 -19.65 -4.61
C VAL A 248 1.92 -21.13 -4.27
N ASP A 249 1.29 -21.47 -3.15
CA ASP A 249 1.02 -22.83 -2.74
C ASP A 249 -0.49 -23.06 -2.79
N SER A 250 -0.95 -23.81 -3.79
CA SER A 250 -2.38 -24.06 -4.04
C SER A 250 -3.09 -24.82 -2.92
N GLN A 251 -2.35 -25.37 -1.95
CA GLN A 251 -2.92 -26.05 -0.77
C GLN A 251 -3.36 -25.08 0.33
N HIS A 252 -2.96 -23.79 0.24
CA HIS A 252 -3.29 -22.77 1.25
C HIS A 252 -4.24 -21.72 0.68
N LEU A 253 -4.78 -20.87 1.57
CA LEU A 253 -5.68 -19.79 1.19
C LEU A 253 -4.92 -18.72 0.39
N ASN A 254 -5.13 -18.72 -0.93
CA ASN A 254 -4.61 -17.71 -1.83
C ASN A 254 -5.69 -16.71 -2.24
N VAL A 255 -5.29 -15.46 -2.31
CA VAL A 255 -6.11 -14.29 -2.63
C VAL A 255 -5.28 -13.34 -3.49
N LEU A 256 -5.94 -12.39 -4.16
CA LEU A 256 -5.22 -11.24 -4.70
C LEU A 256 -4.95 -10.29 -3.56
N ASN A 257 -3.76 -10.32 -2.99
CA ASN A 257 -3.35 -9.35 -1.98
C ASN A 257 -3.31 -7.96 -2.63
N HIS A 258 -3.69 -6.95 -1.87
CA HIS A 258 -3.33 -5.56 -2.14
C HIS A 258 -1.80 -5.39 -2.13
N GLY A 259 -1.12 -6.11 -1.24
CA GLY A 259 0.33 -6.21 -1.13
C GLY A 259 1.00 -5.03 -0.43
N ASP A 260 0.33 -3.89 -0.40
CA ASP A 260 0.70 -2.70 0.39
C ASP A 260 -0.49 -2.22 1.25
N PHE A 261 -1.09 -3.13 2.03
CA PHE A 261 -2.31 -2.86 2.80
C PHE A 261 -2.02 -2.23 4.17
N TRP A 262 -1.69 -0.94 4.21
CA TRP A 262 -1.41 -0.18 5.43
C TRP A 262 -2.24 1.12 5.53
N SER A 263 -2.23 1.76 6.69
CA SER A 263 -3.09 2.90 7.01
C SER A 263 -2.93 4.10 6.06
N ASN A 264 -1.77 4.29 5.44
CA ASN A 264 -1.55 5.37 4.47
C ASN A 264 -2.26 5.11 3.13
N ASN A 265 -2.53 3.85 2.79
CA ASN A 265 -3.25 3.46 1.59
C ASN A 265 -4.76 3.29 1.84
N MET A 266 -5.25 3.87 2.93
CA MET A 266 -6.64 3.85 3.36
C MET A 266 -7.12 5.26 3.63
N MET A 267 -8.16 5.69 2.91
CA MET A 267 -8.84 6.95 3.18
C MET A 267 -10.21 6.65 3.76
N PHE A 268 -10.51 7.23 4.92
CA PHE A 268 -11.78 7.06 5.62
C PHE A 268 -12.63 8.31 5.47
N SER A 269 -13.94 8.13 5.32
CA SER A 269 -14.93 9.19 5.47
C SER A 269 -15.73 8.98 6.75
N HIS A 270 -16.14 10.08 7.38
CA HIS A 270 -16.91 10.06 8.62
C HIS A 270 -18.21 10.84 8.47
N ASP A 271 -19.23 10.44 9.21
CA ASP A 271 -20.45 11.24 9.35
C ASP A 271 -20.24 12.46 10.27
N SER A 272 -21.29 13.27 10.45
CA SER A 272 -21.26 14.46 11.31
C SER A 272 -20.99 14.17 12.79
N PHE A 273 -21.10 12.91 13.22
CA PHE A 273 -20.85 12.46 14.59
C PHE A 273 -19.46 11.82 14.75
N GLY A 274 -18.65 11.79 13.68
CA GLY A 274 -17.32 11.18 13.69
C GLY A 274 -17.34 9.65 13.55
N LYS A 275 -18.48 9.03 13.22
CA LYS A 275 -18.54 7.59 12.94
C LYS A 275 -18.08 7.32 11.51
N ILE A 276 -17.31 6.24 11.33
CA ILE A 276 -16.85 5.81 10.00
C ILE A 276 -18.07 5.53 9.11
N LYS A 277 -18.14 6.25 7.99
CA LYS A 277 -19.15 6.09 6.95
C LYS A 277 -18.70 5.11 5.88
N ASP A 278 -17.47 5.28 5.40
CA ASP A 278 -16.88 4.42 4.37
C ASP A 278 -15.35 4.49 4.35
N ILE A 279 -14.72 3.55 3.65
CA ILE A 279 -13.28 3.45 3.39
C ILE A 279 -13.03 3.25 1.88
N CYS A 280 -12.10 4.02 1.34
CA CYS A 280 -11.53 3.83 0.00
C CYS A 280 -10.07 3.41 0.13
N LEU A 281 -9.69 2.39 -0.64
CA LEU A 281 -8.32 1.96 -0.81
C LEU A 281 -7.67 2.73 -1.96
N VAL A 282 -6.39 3.05 -1.80
CA VAL A 282 -5.58 3.72 -2.80
C VAL A 282 -4.24 3.00 -2.96
N ASP A 283 -3.53 3.30 -4.04
CA ASP A 283 -2.19 2.79 -4.32
C ASP A 283 -2.11 1.26 -4.51
N PHE A 284 -2.56 0.79 -5.68
CA PHE A 284 -2.58 -0.63 -6.04
C PHE A 284 -1.29 -1.08 -6.77
N GLN A 285 -0.14 -0.65 -6.26
CA GLN A 285 1.16 -0.81 -6.93
C GLN A 285 1.84 -2.18 -6.71
N LEU A 286 1.53 -2.89 -5.62
CA LEU A 286 2.14 -4.17 -5.27
C LEU A 286 1.16 -5.36 -5.22
N PRO A 287 0.14 -5.45 -6.09
CA PRO A 287 -0.82 -6.53 -6.01
C PRO A 287 -0.12 -7.86 -6.25
N LYS A 288 -0.53 -8.88 -5.49
CA LYS A 288 0.06 -10.20 -5.64
C LYS A 288 -0.93 -11.31 -5.37
N TRP A 289 -1.17 -12.16 -6.38
CA TRP A 289 -1.83 -13.43 -6.14
C TRP A 289 -0.94 -14.34 -5.29
N GLY A 290 -1.43 -14.76 -4.13
CA GLY A 290 -0.68 -15.60 -3.21
C GLY A 290 -1.32 -15.69 -1.84
N CYS A 291 -0.53 -16.14 -0.86
CA CYS A 291 -0.99 -16.38 0.49
C CYS A 291 -1.61 -15.14 1.14
N VAL A 292 -2.80 -15.30 1.73
CA VAL A 292 -3.54 -14.25 2.48
C VAL A 292 -2.76 -13.67 3.67
N ALA A 293 -1.79 -14.41 4.19
CA ALA A 293 -1.00 -13.98 5.34
C ALA A 293 -0.20 -12.71 5.05
N GLN A 294 0.13 -12.44 3.78
CA GLN A 294 0.85 -11.24 3.38
C GLN A 294 0.08 -9.99 3.83
N ASP A 295 -1.14 -9.74 3.33
CA ASP A 295 -1.90 -8.55 3.71
C ASP A 295 -2.29 -8.53 5.20
N LEU A 296 -2.60 -9.68 5.80
CA LEU A 296 -2.99 -9.74 7.21
C LEU A 296 -1.85 -9.37 8.16
N TYR A 297 -0.65 -9.93 7.95
CA TYR A 297 0.53 -9.51 8.74
C TYR A 297 0.94 -8.09 8.40
N TYR A 298 0.95 -7.73 7.11
CA TYR A 298 1.31 -6.38 6.65
C TYR A 298 0.49 -5.33 7.38
N PHE A 299 -0.83 -5.49 7.38
CA PHE A 299 -1.74 -4.54 7.99
C PHE A 299 -1.69 -4.55 9.51
N LEU A 300 -1.90 -5.72 10.12
CA LEU A 300 -2.05 -5.78 11.57
C LEU A 300 -0.76 -5.38 12.28
N ILE A 301 0.40 -5.79 11.77
CA ILE A 301 1.69 -5.46 12.39
C ILE A 301 2.09 -4.01 12.12
N SER A 302 1.84 -3.46 10.92
CA SER A 302 2.27 -2.08 10.63
C SER A 302 1.32 -1.01 11.18
N SER A 303 0.00 -1.24 11.14
CA SER A 303 -0.97 -0.12 11.10
C SER A 303 -1.92 -0.05 12.28
N THR A 304 -2.06 -1.09 13.10
CA THR A 304 -2.90 -1.02 14.31
C THR A 304 -2.21 -0.26 15.43
N LYS A 305 -2.97 0.30 16.37
CA LYS A 305 -2.44 0.81 17.64
C LYS A 305 -1.65 -0.26 18.38
N LEU A 306 -0.59 0.16 19.06
CA LEU A 306 0.29 -0.72 19.85
C LEU A 306 -0.52 -1.58 20.84
N GLU A 307 -1.40 -0.94 21.61
CA GLU A 307 -2.24 -1.57 22.65
C GLU A 307 -3.12 -2.71 22.13
N ASP A 308 -3.53 -2.66 20.87
CA ASP A 308 -4.42 -3.63 20.23
C ASP A 308 -3.66 -4.65 19.36
N LYS A 309 -2.47 -4.29 18.87
CA LYS A 309 -1.73 -5.00 17.83
C LYS A 309 -1.53 -6.48 18.12
N LEU A 310 -1.14 -6.80 19.35
CA LEU A 310 -0.89 -8.17 19.78
C LEU A 310 -2.06 -8.73 20.61
N THR A 311 -2.64 -7.90 21.49
CA THR A 311 -3.71 -8.32 22.42
C THR A 311 -5.01 -8.68 21.71
N LYS A 312 -5.30 -8.04 20.57
CA LYS A 312 -6.49 -8.31 19.74
C LYS A 312 -6.16 -9.00 18.42
N PHE A 313 -4.93 -9.47 18.21
CA PHE A 313 -4.53 -10.08 16.94
C PHE A 313 -5.49 -11.21 16.52
N ASP A 314 -5.74 -12.17 17.40
CA ASP A 314 -6.61 -13.32 17.08
C ASP A 314 -8.09 -12.90 16.93
N HIS A 315 -8.53 -11.85 17.65
CA HIS A 315 -9.85 -11.24 17.44
C HIS A 315 -9.98 -10.68 16.02
N TYR A 316 -8.97 -9.93 15.55
CA TYR A 316 -8.95 -9.38 14.20
C TYR A 316 -8.90 -10.45 13.12
N ILE A 317 -8.12 -11.52 13.33
CA ILE A 317 -8.11 -12.66 12.41
C ILE A 317 -9.48 -13.33 12.31
N LYS A 318 -10.14 -13.56 13.45
CA LYS A 318 -11.50 -14.10 13.47
C LYS A 318 -12.49 -13.15 12.78
N PHE A 319 -12.43 -11.86 13.10
CA PHE A 319 -13.31 -10.85 12.49
C PHE A 319 -13.17 -10.82 10.97
N TYR A 320 -11.94 -10.81 10.45
CA TYR A 320 -11.66 -10.92 9.03
C TYR A 320 -12.22 -12.21 8.43
N HIS A 321 -12.00 -13.35 9.09
CA HIS A 321 -12.47 -14.65 8.64
C HIS A 321 -14.00 -14.71 8.54
N ASP A 322 -14.72 -14.27 9.59
CA ASP A 322 -16.18 -14.24 9.60
C ASP A 322 -16.73 -13.43 8.41
N ASN A 323 -16.17 -12.23 8.16
CA ASN A 323 -16.58 -11.40 7.03
C ASN A 323 -16.19 -12.04 5.68
N LEU A 324 -15.05 -12.72 5.58
CA LEU A 324 -14.66 -13.44 4.37
C LEU A 324 -15.69 -14.54 4.04
N LEU A 325 -16.12 -15.31 5.04
CA LEU A 325 -17.15 -16.35 4.87
C LEU A 325 -18.48 -15.76 4.39
N GLU A 326 -18.92 -14.65 4.99
CA GLU A 326 -20.15 -13.96 4.61
C GLU A 326 -20.09 -13.48 3.15
N ASN A 327 -18.96 -12.91 2.73
CA ASN A 327 -18.75 -12.46 1.36
C ASN A 327 -18.69 -13.62 0.36
N LEU A 328 -17.95 -14.69 0.66
CA LEU A 328 -17.88 -15.87 -0.21
C LEU A 328 -19.25 -16.54 -0.38
N LYS A 329 -20.07 -16.58 0.69
CA LYS A 329 -21.46 -17.04 0.62
C LYS A 329 -22.32 -16.13 -0.26
N THR A 330 -22.20 -14.82 -0.07
CA THR A 330 -22.95 -13.80 -0.85
C THR A 330 -22.62 -13.89 -2.34
N LEU A 331 -21.34 -14.06 -2.66
CA LEU A 331 -20.84 -14.19 -4.03
C LEU A 331 -21.01 -15.61 -4.62
N LYS A 332 -21.64 -16.54 -3.88
CA LYS A 332 -21.88 -17.93 -4.31
C LYS A 332 -20.59 -18.63 -4.77
N TYR A 333 -19.52 -18.48 -3.99
CA TYR A 333 -18.24 -19.10 -4.29
C TYR A 333 -18.39 -20.62 -4.46
N SER A 334 -17.79 -21.17 -5.52
CA SER A 334 -18.05 -22.53 -5.99
C SER A 334 -17.11 -23.60 -5.44
N LYS A 335 -16.06 -23.21 -4.71
CA LYS A 335 -15.07 -24.12 -4.11
C LYS A 335 -15.21 -24.16 -2.59
N ASP A 336 -14.42 -25.04 -1.96
CA ASP A 336 -14.37 -25.16 -0.52
C ASP A 336 -13.92 -23.86 0.15
N VAL A 337 -14.56 -23.56 1.27
CA VAL A 337 -14.34 -22.33 2.03
C VAL A 337 -13.38 -22.63 3.19
N PRO A 338 -12.34 -21.82 3.42
CA PRO A 338 -11.34 -22.08 4.45
C PRO A 338 -11.95 -22.01 5.86
N THR A 339 -11.57 -22.94 6.73
CA THR A 339 -11.92 -22.84 8.16
C THR A 339 -11.02 -21.83 8.87
N LEU A 340 -11.44 -21.35 10.05
CA LEU A 340 -10.59 -20.49 10.88
C LEU A 340 -9.28 -21.19 11.27
N ARG A 341 -9.32 -22.53 11.42
CA ARG A 341 -8.12 -23.35 11.69
C ARG A 341 -7.16 -23.30 10.51
N ASP A 342 -7.65 -23.43 9.29
CA ASP A 342 -6.80 -23.37 8.08
C ASP A 342 -6.12 -22.01 7.99
N LEU A 343 -6.87 -20.92 8.25
CA LEU A 343 -6.31 -19.57 8.29
C LEU A 343 -5.22 -19.42 9.34
N HIS A 344 -5.41 -19.94 10.56
CA HIS A 344 -4.36 -19.92 11.58
C HIS A 344 -3.12 -20.73 11.16
N ILE A 345 -3.30 -21.93 10.60
CA ILE A 345 -2.18 -22.74 10.07
C ILE A 345 -1.42 -21.94 9.01
N THR A 346 -2.13 -21.28 8.09
CA THR A 346 -1.52 -20.41 7.09
C THR A 346 -0.74 -19.26 7.74
N LEU A 347 -1.29 -18.58 8.75
CA LEU A 347 -0.57 -17.51 9.45
C LEU A 347 0.71 -18.03 10.13
N PHE A 348 0.67 -19.17 10.82
CA PHE A 348 1.88 -19.76 11.42
C PHE A 348 2.92 -20.15 10.36
N LYS A 349 2.51 -20.82 9.27
CA LYS A 349 3.42 -21.23 8.18
C LYS A 349 4.08 -20.03 7.51
N TYR A 350 3.33 -18.94 7.33
CA TYR A 350 3.78 -17.74 6.64
C TYR A 350 4.11 -16.59 7.60
N GLY A 351 4.45 -16.90 8.86
CA GLY A 351 4.77 -15.93 9.91
C GLY A 351 5.96 -15.02 9.59
N PHE A 352 6.79 -15.42 8.63
CA PHE A 352 7.89 -14.61 8.11
C PHE A 352 7.42 -13.28 7.51
N TRP A 353 6.20 -13.21 6.96
CA TRP A 353 5.61 -11.91 6.58
C TRP A 353 5.49 -10.96 7.76
N GLY A 354 5.14 -11.47 8.95
CA GLY A 354 5.13 -10.67 10.18
C GLY A 354 6.51 -10.11 10.52
N TYR A 355 7.58 -10.89 10.34
CA TYR A 355 8.96 -10.42 10.51
C TYR A 355 9.32 -9.33 9.51
N LEU A 356 9.09 -9.56 8.20
CA LEU A 356 9.37 -8.59 7.14
C LEU A 356 8.62 -7.28 7.35
N THR A 357 7.35 -7.35 7.74
CA THR A 357 6.56 -6.15 8.06
C THR A 357 7.12 -5.42 9.27
N ALA A 358 7.46 -6.14 10.34
CA ALA A 358 7.96 -5.56 11.57
C ALA A 358 9.34 -4.89 11.36
N THR A 359 10.26 -5.52 10.63
CA THR A 359 11.62 -4.99 10.43
C THR A 359 11.75 -4.06 9.23
N GLY A 360 10.79 -4.06 8.31
CA GLY A 360 10.78 -3.20 7.13
C GLY A 360 9.69 -2.14 7.24
N VAL A 361 8.50 -2.49 6.77
CA VAL A 361 7.34 -1.61 6.57
C VAL A 361 7.03 -0.75 7.81
N MET A 362 6.97 -1.37 8.99
CA MET A 362 6.62 -0.69 10.25
C MET A 362 7.60 0.45 10.59
N THR A 363 8.86 0.36 10.16
CA THR A 363 9.81 1.46 10.36
C THR A 363 9.38 2.71 9.59
N ALA A 364 8.98 2.56 8.33
CA ALA A 364 8.47 3.64 7.49
C ALA A 364 7.09 4.15 7.97
N VAL A 365 6.26 3.27 8.55
CA VAL A 365 4.97 3.65 9.14
C VAL A 365 5.14 4.51 10.39
N LEU A 366 6.18 4.28 11.18
CA LEU A 366 6.36 4.91 12.49
C LEU A 366 7.41 6.02 12.51
N VAL A 367 8.11 6.31 11.40
CA VAL A 367 9.02 7.45 11.31
C VAL A 367 8.26 8.77 11.21
N ASP A 368 8.74 9.82 11.88
CA ASP A 368 8.15 11.15 11.75
C ASP A 368 8.37 11.69 10.31
N PRO A 369 7.46 12.53 9.79
CA PRO A 369 7.62 13.12 8.46
C PRO A 369 8.96 13.88 8.33
N THR A 370 9.71 13.56 7.28
CA THR A 370 11.01 14.17 6.98
C THR A 370 11.30 14.05 5.49
N ASP A 371 12.01 15.02 4.90
CA ASP A 371 12.42 14.96 3.49
C ASP A 371 13.36 13.78 3.20
N ALA A 372 14.02 13.25 4.23
CA ALA A 372 14.83 12.04 4.14
C ALA A 372 13.98 10.77 3.94
N ALA A 373 12.67 10.81 4.21
CA ALA A 373 11.77 9.67 4.11
C ALA A 373 11.30 9.46 2.67
N ASN A 374 12.17 8.83 1.88
CA ASN A 374 11.92 8.42 0.50
C ASN A 374 12.53 7.03 0.25
N LEU A 375 12.09 6.39 -0.84
CA LEU A 375 12.51 5.02 -1.18
C LEU A 375 14.02 4.94 -1.46
N ASP A 376 14.60 5.96 -2.08
CA ASP A 376 16.02 5.99 -2.42
C ASP A 376 16.89 5.93 -1.15
N ASN A 377 16.60 6.74 -0.13
CA ASN A 377 17.31 6.69 1.15
C ASN A 377 17.04 5.39 1.93
N PHE A 378 15.85 4.81 1.82
CA PHE A 378 15.52 3.55 2.47
C PHE A 378 16.38 2.39 1.94
N LEU A 379 16.68 2.41 0.64
CA LEU A 379 17.38 1.33 -0.06
C LEU A 379 18.87 1.59 -0.33
N SER A 380 19.30 2.85 -0.25
CA SER A 380 20.67 3.26 -0.55
C SER A 380 21.66 2.87 0.54
N ASP A 381 22.88 2.55 0.12
CA ASP A 381 24.06 2.39 0.97
C ASP A 381 24.93 3.65 1.07
N SER A 382 24.43 4.79 0.56
CA SER A 382 25.05 6.09 0.78
C SER A 382 25.04 6.46 2.26
N THR A 383 25.84 7.46 2.63
CA THR A 383 25.88 7.99 4.01
C THR A 383 24.48 8.42 4.46
N GLU A 384 23.74 9.11 3.59
CA GLU A 384 22.38 9.58 3.84
C GLU A 384 21.41 8.39 4.05
N GLY A 385 21.53 7.33 3.25
CA GLY A 385 20.72 6.12 3.42
C GLY A 385 21.06 5.37 4.70
N ALA A 386 22.34 5.27 5.07
CA ALA A 386 22.77 4.66 6.32
C ALA A 386 22.30 5.45 7.56
N ASP A 387 22.35 6.79 7.50
CA ASP A 387 21.85 7.68 8.54
C ASP A 387 20.33 7.58 8.66
N PHE A 388 19.61 7.50 7.53
CA PHE A 388 18.16 7.31 7.52
C PHE A 388 17.76 5.95 8.12
N LYS A 389 18.40 4.84 7.71
CA LYS A 389 18.18 3.52 8.34
C LYS A 389 18.48 3.55 9.84
N THR A 390 19.51 4.27 10.26
CA THR A 390 19.83 4.46 11.69
C THR A 390 18.73 5.22 12.41
N LEU A 391 18.18 6.28 11.81
CA LEU A 391 17.03 7.03 12.33
C LEU A 391 15.81 6.12 12.51
N LEU A 392 15.50 5.31 11.50
CA LEU A 392 14.37 4.38 11.48
C LEU A 392 14.43 3.39 12.64
N TYR A 393 15.53 2.63 12.75
CA TYR A 393 15.64 1.57 13.76
C TYR A 393 15.90 2.10 15.18
N ASN A 394 16.31 3.36 15.33
CA ASN A 394 16.48 4.00 16.63
C ASN A 394 15.30 4.88 17.04
N ASN A 395 14.30 5.04 16.18
CA ASN A 395 13.10 5.80 16.51
C ASN A 395 12.40 5.22 17.75
N ALA A 396 12.12 6.07 18.73
CA ALA A 396 11.57 5.62 20.02
C ALA A 396 10.18 4.99 19.89
N ARG A 397 9.35 5.46 18.95
CA ARG A 397 8.02 4.88 18.66
C ARG A 397 8.18 3.49 18.06
N TYR A 398 9.04 3.34 17.06
CA TYR A 398 9.35 2.04 16.46
C TYR A 398 9.87 1.04 17.50
N ARG A 399 10.83 1.45 18.33
CA ARG A 399 11.41 0.60 19.38
C ARG A 399 10.37 0.03 20.34
N LYS A 400 9.44 0.87 20.80
CA LYS A 400 8.33 0.40 21.66
C LYS A 400 7.52 -0.72 21.02
N HIS A 401 7.24 -0.63 19.72
CA HIS A 401 6.49 -1.65 19.01
C HIS A 401 7.31 -2.93 18.78
N ILE A 402 8.51 -2.79 18.21
CA ILE A 402 9.30 -3.96 17.79
C ILE A 402 9.74 -4.83 18.98
N GLN A 403 9.96 -4.22 20.15
CA GLN A 403 10.33 -4.91 21.38
C GLN A 403 9.19 -5.78 21.94
N GLU A 404 7.92 -5.50 21.62
CA GLU A 404 6.80 -6.40 21.93
C GLU A 404 6.57 -7.44 20.82
N ILE A 405 6.76 -7.03 19.56
CA ILE A 405 6.43 -7.85 18.38
C ILE A 405 7.45 -8.98 18.16
N LEU A 406 8.75 -8.75 18.33
CA LEU A 406 9.76 -9.79 18.06
C LEU A 406 9.65 -11.00 18.99
N PRO A 407 9.51 -10.85 20.32
CA PRO A 407 9.22 -11.99 21.19
C PRO A 407 7.91 -12.71 20.80
N TRP A 408 6.87 -11.95 20.44
CA TRP A 408 5.60 -12.54 19.99
C TRP A 408 5.75 -13.35 18.69
N LEU A 409 6.49 -12.85 17.71
CA LEU A 409 6.80 -13.58 16.47
C LEU A 409 7.68 -14.80 16.72
N HIS A 410 8.69 -14.66 17.58
CA HIS A 410 9.58 -15.74 17.98
C HIS A 410 8.80 -16.89 18.62
N ASN A 411 7.91 -16.59 19.58
CA ASN A 411 7.07 -17.57 20.26
C ASN A 411 6.04 -18.26 19.34
N ARG A 412 5.79 -17.68 18.16
CA ARG A 412 4.96 -18.28 17.11
C ARG A 412 5.77 -19.03 16.06
N GLY A 413 7.09 -19.16 16.23
CA GLY A 413 7.97 -19.89 15.32
C GLY A 413 8.30 -19.14 14.02
N ALA A 414 7.98 -17.85 13.91
CA ALA A 414 8.28 -17.06 12.71
C ALA A 414 9.78 -16.88 12.47
N LEU A 415 10.60 -17.11 13.50
CA LEU A 415 12.07 -17.05 13.48
C LEU A 415 12.72 -18.45 13.43
N GLN A 416 12.02 -19.47 12.91
CA GLN A 416 12.48 -20.85 12.87
C GLN A 416 12.24 -21.51 11.50
N GLY A 417 12.94 -22.61 11.21
CA GLY A 417 12.68 -23.45 10.03
C GLY A 417 13.34 -22.97 8.73
N PHE A 418 14.48 -22.28 8.86
CA PHE A 418 15.29 -21.72 7.78
C PHE A 418 16.48 -22.59 7.40
#